data_AF-A0AB33WXQ0-F1
#
_entry.id   AF-A0AB33WXQ0-F1
#
_cell.length_a   1.000
_cell.length_b   1.000
_cell.length_c   1.000
_cell.angle_alpha   90.00
_cell.angle_beta   90.00
_cell.angle_gamma   90.00
#
_symmetry.space_group_name_H-M   'P 1'
#
loop_
_entity.id
_entity.type
_entity.pdbx_description
1 polymer ?
#
loop_
_entity_poly.entity_id
_entity_poly.type
_entity_poly.pdbx_seq_one_letter_code
_entity_poly.pdbx_strand_id
1 'polypeptide(L)' 'MVSAPVFISSIVRNQQTLHRVRLGPIGSQGEIQQVQNSVRLANLGQPSLVTAE' A
#
# COMPACT_ATOMS: atom_id res chain seq x y z
N MET A 1 -0.10 14.21 -8.72
CA MET A 1 0.84 13.06 -8.73
C MET A 1 0.95 12.55 -7.32
N VAL A 2 0.95 11.24 -7.13
CA VAL A 2 1.08 10.60 -5.82
C VAL A 2 2.57 10.42 -5.51
N SER A 3 3.06 10.82 -4.34
CA SER A 3 4.50 10.84 -4.03
C SER A 3 4.96 9.69 -3.12
N ALA A 4 4.04 8.86 -2.63
CA ALA A 4 4.36 7.78 -1.70
C ALA A 4 5.20 6.68 -2.38
N PRO A 5 6.42 6.37 -1.90
CA PRO A 5 7.23 5.33 -2.49
C PRO A 5 6.62 3.94 -2.25
N VAL A 6 6.82 3.04 -3.21
CA VAL A 6 6.36 1.65 -3.16
C VAL A 6 7.49 0.75 -2.69
N PHE A 7 7.20 -0.19 -1.78
CA PHE A 7 8.17 -1.16 -1.28
C PHE A 7 7.51 -2.51 -0.99
N ILE A 8 8.31 -3.58 -0.96
CA ILE A 8 7.86 -4.93 -0.61
C ILE A 8 8.29 -5.23 0.83
N SER A 9 7.31 -5.50 1.70
CA SER A 9 7.55 -6.03 3.05
C SER A 9 7.28 -7.52 3.05
N SER A 10 8.34 -8.31 3.17
CA SER A 10 8.26 -9.78 3.17
C SER A 10 8.27 -10.31 4.61
N ILE A 11 7.32 -11.17 4.95
CA ILE A 11 7.22 -11.82 6.27
C ILE A 11 7.01 -13.32 6.11
N VAL A 12 7.32 -14.10 7.15
CA VAL A 12 6.90 -15.50 7.21
C VAL A 12 5.50 -15.55 7.83
N ARG A 13 4.53 -16.10 7.10
CA ARG A 13 3.15 -16.31 7.56
C ARG A 13 2.67 -17.67 7.07
N ASN A 14 2.06 -18.46 7.97
CA ASN A 14 1.59 -19.81 7.65
C ASN A 14 2.68 -20.70 7.02
N GLN A 15 3.91 -20.65 7.56
CA GLN A 15 5.08 -21.40 7.06
C GLN A 15 5.45 -21.09 5.59
N GLN A 16 5.02 -19.94 5.06
CA GLN A 16 5.36 -19.46 3.72
C GLN A 16 5.83 -18.01 3.77
N THR A 17 6.62 -17.59 2.79
CA THR A 17 6.98 -16.18 2.62
C THR A 17 5.81 -15.43 1.97
N LEU A 18 5.27 -14.45 2.68
CA LEU A 18 4.25 -13.54 2.18
C LEU A 18 4.90 -12.20 1.79
N HIS A 19 4.90 -11.90 0.49
CA HIS A 19 5.34 -10.62 -0.05
C HIS A 19 4.18 -9.61 -0.05
N ARG A 20 4.24 -8.60 0.82
CA ARG A 20 3.21 -7.54 0.91
C ARG A 20 3.70 -6.30 0.19
N VAL A 21 2.99 -5.89 -0.86
CA VAL A 21 3.25 -4.62 -1.55
C VAL A 21 2.61 -3.50 -0.74
N ARG A 22 3.43 -2.57 -0.26
CA ARG A 22 3.01 -1.42 0.56
C ARG A 22 3.50 -0.12 -0.09
N LEU A 23 2.89 0.98 0.31
CA LEU A 23 3.26 2.33 -0.11
C LEU A 23 3.19 3.28 1.09
N GLY A 24 4.12 4.23 1.17
CA GLY A 24 4.17 5.22 2.25
C GLY A 24 5.59 5.65 2.65
N PRO A 25 5.73 6.53 3.65
CA PRO A 25 4.66 7.08 4.50
C PRO A 25 3.76 8.07 3.74
N ILE A 26 2.50 8.17 4.17
CA ILE A 26 1.52 9.15 3.64
C ILE A 26 1.09 10.04 4.81
N GLY A 27 1.16 11.36 4.61
CA GLY A 27 1.02 12.34 5.69
C GLY A 27 -0.41 12.84 5.94
N SER A 28 -1.37 12.54 5.05
CA SER A 28 -2.72 13.09 5.17
C SER A 28 -3.82 12.14 4.68
N GLN A 29 -5.02 12.29 5.24
CA GLN A 29 -6.21 11.53 4.81
C GLN A 29 -6.62 11.84 3.36
N GLY A 30 -6.45 13.09 2.92
CA GLY A 30 -6.73 13.48 1.54
C GLY A 30 -5.81 12.76 0.53
N GLU A 31 -4.51 12.68 0.85
CA GLU A 31 -3.54 11.95 0.03
C GLU A 31 -3.86 10.45 0.02
N ILE A 32 -4.20 9.84 1.17
CA ILE A 32 -4.64 8.44 1.26
C ILE A 32 -5.78 8.16 0.26
N GLN A 33 -6.84 8.98 0.28
CA GLN A 33 -8.00 8.78 -0.57
C GLN A 33 -7.64 8.90 -2.07
N GLN A 34 -6.77 9.86 -2.41
CA GLN A 34 -6.28 10.04 -3.77
C GLN A 34 -5.46 8.84 -4.24
N VAL A 35 -4.58 8.29 -3.39
CA VAL A 35 -3.80 7.10 -3.70
C VAL A 35 -4.72 5.92 -3.96
N GLN A 36 -5.67 5.67 -3.06
CA GLN A 36 -6.60 4.56 -3.19
C GLN A 36 -7.43 4.65 -4.48
N ASN A 37 -7.89 5.86 -4.82
CA ASN A 37 -8.58 6.10 -6.08
C ASN A 37 -7.68 5.81 -7.29
N SER A 38 -6.42 6.26 -7.26
CA SER A 38 -5.47 6.06 -8.35
C SER A 38 -5.15 4.58 -8.59
N VAL A 39 -4.96 3.81 -7.52
CA VAL A 39 -4.72 2.35 -7.58
C VAL A 39 -5.93 1.63 -8.18
N ARG A 40 -7.15 2.01 -7.78
CA ARG A 40 -8.39 1.46 -8.32
C ARG A 40 -8.57 1.81 -9.80
N LEU A 41 -8.37 3.07 -10.18
CA LEU A 41 -8.47 3.53 -11.58
C LEU A 41 -7.45 2.84 -12.49
N ALA A 42 -6.28 2.49 -11.96
CA ALA A 42 -5.24 1.74 -12.67
C ALA A 42 -5.47 0.21 -12.68
N ASN A 43 -6.57 -0.29 -12.10
CA ASN A 43 -6.86 -1.72 -11.96
C ASN A 43 -5.76 -2.54 -11.25
N LEU A 44 -5.08 -1.95 -10.26
CA LEU A 44 -3.99 -2.60 -9.52
C LEU A 44 -4.44 -3.32 -8.23
N GLY A 45 -5.75 -3.47 -8.03
CA GLY A 45 -6.35 -4.16 -6.88
C GLY A 45 -7.15 -3.25 -5.95
N GLN A 46 -7.41 -3.73 -4.73
CA GLN A 46 -8.21 -3.06 -3.70
C GLN A 46 -7.33 -2.66 -2.51
N PRO A 47 -6.85 -1.40 -2.44
CA PRO A 47 -5.92 -0.97 -1.40
C PRO A 47 -6.62 -0.77 -0.06
N SER A 48 -5.97 -1.22 1.02
CA SER A 48 -6.41 -1.02 2.40
C SER A 48 -5.35 -0.30 3.23
N LEU A 49 -5.78 0.39 4.29
CA LEU A 49 -4.86 1.00 5.24
C LEU A 49 -4.23 -0.07 6.13
N VAL A 50 -2.93 0.08 6.36
CA VAL A 50 -2.16 -0.75 7.28
C VAL A 50 -1.34 0.16 8.19
N THR A 51 -1.17 -0.24 9.45
CA THR A 51 -0.24 0.42 10.36
C THR A 51 1.19 -0.03 10.06
N ALA A 52 2.17 0.80 10.40
CA ALA A 52 3.56 0.32 10.50
C ALA A 52 3.60 -0.80 11.54
N GLU A 53 4.30 -1.88 11.22
CA GLU A 53 4.66 -2.94 12.19
C GLU A 53 5.98 -2.57 12.85
#